data_AF-A0A7V4XVF6-F1
#
_entry.id   AF-A0A7V4XVF6-F1
#
_cell.length_a   1.000
_cell.length_b   1.000
_cell.length_c   1.000
_cell.angle_alpha   90.00
_cell.angle_beta   90.00
_cell.angle_gamma   90.00
#
_symmetry.space_group_name_H-M   'P 1'
#
loop_
_entity.id
_entity.type
_entity.pdbx_description
1 polymer ?
#
loop_
_entity_poly.entity_id
_entity_poly.type
_entity_poly.pdbx_seq_one_letter_code
_entity_poly.pdbx_strand_id
1 'polypeptide(L)'
;MSLEESSLVSSSAGVAPPLQLTAREFATICSLAKEEFGLELGKGKEQLVAARLGKVARRHGFRDFPAYYKYLKADQSGQALVELIDALTTNHTSFFREPAHFDFMVREILPAAKRSGSLSIWSAACSTGEEPYSIALTAREQGSAPQIVATDISTRALDTARRAVYSAERFEQPLPAWLRKHLLKGEGQWQGHYRIGPQVQAMVSFRRLNLIEPLPSLGPFQLIFCRNVMIYFSRETQEHVVRQLEERLEPGGYLFVGHSESLTGIQHNLQQLQPAIYRKRGGSR
;
A
#
# COMPACT_ATOMS: atom_id res chain seq x y z
N MET A 1 -7.82 -69.66 6.99
CA MET A 1 -8.55 -68.94 5.93
C MET A 1 -9.23 -67.75 6.61
N SER A 2 -8.44 -66.73 6.93
CA SER A 2 -8.24 -65.51 6.13
C SER A 2 -9.21 -64.42 6.59
N LEU A 3 -8.80 -63.69 7.63
CA LEU A 3 -9.28 -62.35 7.93
C LEU A 3 -8.34 -61.40 7.18
N GLU A 4 -8.82 -60.77 6.11
CA GLU A 4 -8.10 -59.71 5.41
C GLU A 4 -8.34 -58.39 6.14
N GLU A 5 -7.32 -57.91 6.85
CA GLU A 5 -7.22 -56.53 7.30
C GLU A 5 -7.00 -55.62 6.08
N SER A 6 -8.01 -54.81 5.77
CA SER A 6 -7.92 -53.69 4.85
C SER A 6 -7.03 -52.60 5.46
N SER A 7 -5.78 -52.50 4.98
CA SER A 7 -4.88 -51.40 5.30
C SER A 7 -5.24 -50.17 4.45
N LEU A 8 -5.91 -49.22 5.10
CA LEU A 8 -6.04 -47.84 4.62
C LEU A 8 -4.65 -47.22 4.54
N VAL A 9 -4.12 -47.11 3.31
CA VAL A 9 -2.93 -46.31 3.02
C VAL A 9 -3.29 -44.84 3.21
N SER A 10 -2.90 -44.30 4.38
CA SER A 10 -2.85 -42.86 4.62
C SER A 10 -1.85 -42.24 3.66
N SER A 11 -2.33 -41.56 2.61
CA SER A 11 -1.47 -40.73 1.77
C SER A 11 -1.11 -39.48 2.57
N SER A 12 0.03 -39.50 3.25
CA SER A 12 0.66 -38.29 3.75
C SER A 12 0.93 -37.39 2.54
N ALA A 13 0.19 -36.29 2.41
CA ALA A 13 0.52 -35.22 1.49
C ALA A 13 1.87 -34.63 1.92
N GLY A 14 2.96 -35.20 1.41
CA GLY A 14 4.31 -34.76 1.68
C GLY A 14 4.43 -33.28 1.28
N VAL A 15 4.86 -32.46 2.23
CA VAL A 15 5.20 -31.06 1.97
C VAL A 15 6.33 -31.07 0.95
N ALA A 16 6.03 -30.74 -0.32
CA ALA A 16 7.04 -30.60 -1.35
C ALA A 16 8.12 -29.63 -0.85
N PRO A 17 9.41 -29.96 -1.07
CA PRO A 17 10.51 -29.16 -0.54
C PRO A 17 10.39 -27.68 -0.96
N PRO A 18 10.92 -26.75 -0.16
CA PRO A 18 10.92 -25.34 -0.52
C PRO A 18 11.62 -25.17 -1.87
N LEU A 19 11.05 -24.30 -2.72
CA LEU A 19 11.67 -23.91 -3.98
C LEU A 19 13.07 -23.37 -3.66
N GLN A 20 14.11 -24.06 -4.11
CA GLN A 20 15.47 -23.58 -3.98
C GLN A 20 15.82 -22.74 -5.21
N LEU A 21 16.17 -21.48 -4.99
CA LEU A 21 16.64 -20.60 -6.06
C LEU A 21 18.15 -20.71 -6.16
N THR A 22 18.64 -20.93 -7.38
CA THR A 22 20.05 -20.70 -7.69
C THR A 22 20.38 -19.21 -7.60
N ALA A 23 21.66 -18.85 -7.45
CA ALA A 23 22.09 -17.46 -7.42
C ALA A 23 21.67 -16.68 -8.68
N ARG A 24 21.65 -17.35 -9.85
CA ARG A 24 21.21 -16.77 -11.12
C ARG A 24 19.71 -16.46 -11.10
N GLU A 25 18.89 -17.39 -10.64
CA GLU A 25 17.43 -17.22 -10.58
C GLU A 25 17.02 -16.16 -9.57
N PHE A 26 17.72 -16.09 -8.43
CA PHE A 26 17.55 -15.00 -7.48
C PHE A 26 17.87 -13.65 -8.12
N ALA A 27 19.00 -13.54 -8.83
CA ALA A 27 19.35 -12.31 -9.55
C ALA A 27 18.29 -11.93 -10.61
N THR A 28 17.71 -12.91 -11.30
CA THR A 28 16.59 -12.69 -12.23
C THR A 28 15.36 -12.10 -11.54
N ILE A 29 14.97 -12.62 -10.37
CA ILE A 29 13.85 -12.05 -9.59
C ILE A 29 14.16 -10.64 -9.10
N CYS A 30 15.38 -10.37 -8.66
CA CYS A 30 15.78 -9.02 -8.25
C CYS A 30 15.71 -8.03 -9.42
N SER A 31 16.17 -8.43 -10.61
CA SER A 31 16.06 -7.59 -11.82
C SER A 31 14.60 -7.32 -12.16
N LEU A 32 13.76 -8.36 -12.18
CA LEU A 32 12.33 -8.24 -12.48
C LEU A 32 11.62 -7.32 -11.46
N ALA A 33 11.88 -7.49 -10.16
CA ALA A 33 11.29 -6.68 -9.12
C ALA A 33 11.72 -5.20 -9.22
N LYS A 34 12.98 -4.96 -9.60
CA LYS A 34 13.50 -3.60 -9.81
C LYS A 34 12.90 -2.95 -11.06
N GLU A 35 12.85 -3.66 -12.17
CA GLU A 35 12.36 -3.15 -13.46
C GLU A 35 10.86 -2.84 -13.43
N GLU A 36 10.06 -3.78 -12.93
CA GLU A 36 8.59 -3.69 -13.01
C GLU A 36 7.99 -2.88 -11.84
N PHE A 37 8.73 -2.75 -10.72
CA PHE A 37 8.18 -2.21 -9.47
C PHE A 37 9.13 -1.29 -8.70
N GLY A 38 10.36 -1.09 -9.18
CA GLY A 38 11.37 -0.29 -8.49
C GLY A 38 11.89 -0.92 -7.20
N LEU A 39 11.50 -2.15 -6.87
CA LEU A 39 11.78 -2.79 -5.59
C LEU A 39 13.23 -3.27 -5.51
N GLU A 40 14.00 -2.71 -4.58
CA GLU A 40 15.35 -3.18 -4.27
C GLU A 40 15.34 -4.25 -3.17
N LEU A 41 15.50 -5.50 -3.61
CA LEU A 41 15.71 -6.63 -2.72
C LEU A 41 17.17 -6.63 -2.25
N GLY A 42 17.40 -6.13 -1.03
CA GLY A 42 18.73 -6.09 -0.43
C GLY A 42 19.43 -7.47 -0.36
N LYS A 43 20.77 -7.46 -0.40
CA LYS A 43 21.63 -8.66 -0.26
C LYS A 43 21.32 -9.39 1.06
N GLY A 44 21.40 -10.72 1.07
CA GLY A 44 21.12 -11.52 2.27
C GLY A 44 19.63 -11.91 2.45
N LYS A 45 18.76 -11.53 1.52
CA LYS A 45 17.32 -11.87 1.53
C LYS A 45 16.97 -13.10 0.70
N GLU A 46 17.96 -13.85 0.20
CA GLU A 46 17.80 -14.97 -0.73
C GLU A 46 16.82 -16.03 -0.19
N GLN A 47 17.02 -16.45 1.07
CA GLN A 47 16.16 -17.44 1.71
C GLN A 47 14.73 -16.95 1.90
N LEU A 48 14.56 -15.67 2.28
CA LEU A 48 13.24 -15.06 2.48
C LEU A 48 12.47 -14.98 1.15
N VAL A 49 13.15 -14.53 0.09
CA VAL A 49 12.60 -14.44 -1.26
C VAL A 49 12.25 -15.83 -1.77
N ALA A 50 13.15 -16.81 -1.66
CA ALA A 50 12.88 -18.19 -2.06
C ALA A 50 11.66 -18.79 -1.33
N ALA A 51 11.54 -18.57 -0.02
CA ALA A 51 10.42 -19.06 0.78
C ALA A 51 9.07 -18.44 0.34
N ARG A 52 9.02 -17.10 0.17
CA ARG A 52 7.82 -16.36 -0.27
C ARG A 52 7.43 -16.75 -1.69
N LEU A 53 8.40 -16.77 -2.59
CA LEU A 53 8.23 -17.16 -3.99
C LEU A 53 7.71 -18.60 -4.12
N GLY A 54 8.34 -19.55 -3.41
CA GLY A 54 7.93 -20.95 -3.42
C GLY A 54 6.49 -21.14 -2.95
N LYS A 55 6.02 -20.33 -1.99
CA LYS A 55 4.60 -20.35 -1.56
C LYS A 55 3.65 -19.84 -2.64
N VAL A 56 4.05 -18.85 -3.44
CA VAL A 56 3.25 -18.35 -4.57
C VAL A 56 3.25 -19.36 -5.71
N ALA A 57 4.43 -19.82 -6.13
CA ALA A 57 4.60 -20.78 -7.22
C ALA A 57 3.80 -22.08 -6.99
N ARG A 58 3.83 -22.63 -5.77
CA ARG A 58 3.07 -23.84 -5.41
C ARG A 58 1.56 -23.66 -5.50
N ARG A 59 1.03 -22.46 -5.19
CA ARG A 59 -0.42 -22.18 -5.30
C ARG A 59 -0.90 -22.26 -6.75
N HIS A 60 -0.01 -22.00 -7.70
CA HIS A 60 -0.26 -22.14 -9.14
C HIS A 60 0.23 -23.49 -9.72
N GLY A 61 0.65 -24.43 -8.86
CA GLY A 61 1.06 -25.77 -9.29
C GLY A 61 2.48 -25.89 -9.86
N PHE A 62 3.29 -24.84 -9.81
CA PHE A 62 4.68 -24.89 -10.30
C PHE A 62 5.62 -25.52 -9.28
N ARG A 63 6.55 -26.34 -9.77
CA ARG A 63 7.54 -27.09 -8.96
C ARG A 63 8.96 -26.54 -9.08
N ASP A 64 9.21 -25.71 -10.09
CA ASP A 64 10.49 -25.10 -10.35
C ASP A 64 10.32 -23.62 -10.74
N PHE A 65 11.41 -22.87 -10.60
CA PHE A 65 11.43 -21.44 -10.88
C PHE A 65 11.31 -21.13 -12.38
N PRO A 66 12.00 -21.83 -13.30
CA PRO A 66 11.90 -21.52 -14.73
C PRO A 66 10.46 -21.60 -15.28
N ALA A 67 9.68 -22.61 -14.87
CA ALA A 67 8.27 -22.73 -15.26
C ALA A 67 7.43 -21.59 -14.69
N TYR A 68 7.63 -21.25 -13.41
CA TYR A 68 6.95 -20.12 -12.78
C TYR A 68 7.31 -18.78 -13.44
N TYR A 69 8.58 -18.55 -13.76
CA TYR A 69 9.04 -17.35 -14.45
C TYR A 69 8.46 -17.21 -15.86
N LYS A 70 8.36 -18.32 -16.61
CA LYS A 70 7.68 -18.33 -17.91
C LYS A 70 6.21 -17.93 -17.78
N TYR A 71 5.52 -18.42 -16.75
CA TYR A 71 4.15 -18.02 -16.44
C TYR A 71 4.05 -16.52 -16.14
N LEU A 72 4.94 -15.98 -15.29
CA LEU A 72 4.99 -14.54 -14.99
C LEU A 72 5.11 -13.68 -16.25
N LYS A 73 6.00 -14.05 -17.19
CA LYS A 73 6.20 -13.30 -18.44
C LYS A 73 5.08 -13.49 -19.47
N ALA A 74 4.34 -14.60 -19.41
CA ALA A 74 3.25 -14.89 -20.32
C ALA A 74 1.92 -14.21 -19.90
N ASP A 75 1.79 -13.84 -18.62
CA ASP A 75 0.60 -13.16 -18.11
C ASP A 75 0.53 -11.71 -18.59
N GLN A 76 -0.33 -11.46 -19.58
CA GLN A 76 -0.57 -10.11 -20.12
C GLN A 76 -1.39 -9.23 -19.19
N SER A 77 -2.06 -9.79 -18.19
CA SER A 77 -2.85 -8.99 -17.23
C SER A 77 -1.97 -8.29 -16.19
N GLY A 78 -0.73 -8.76 -16.02
CA GLY A 78 0.21 -8.33 -14.99
C GLY A 78 -0.20 -8.75 -13.56
N GLN A 79 -1.29 -9.50 -13.39
CA GLN A 79 -1.79 -9.90 -12.09
C GLN A 79 -0.85 -10.88 -11.39
N ALA A 80 -0.17 -11.74 -12.16
CA ALA A 80 0.84 -12.67 -11.64
C ALA A 80 2.06 -11.93 -11.09
N LEU A 81 2.49 -10.85 -11.76
CA LEU A 81 3.57 -9.98 -11.28
C LEU A 81 3.16 -9.20 -10.02
N VAL A 82 1.93 -8.69 -9.95
CA VAL A 82 1.42 -8.05 -8.73
C VAL A 82 1.40 -9.03 -7.54
N GLU A 83 0.94 -10.27 -7.75
CA GLU A 83 0.93 -11.29 -6.69
C GLU A 83 2.35 -11.62 -6.20
N LEU A 84 3.32 -11.69 -7.12
CA LEU A 84 4.72 -11.87 -6.77
C LEU A 84 5.18 -10.76 -5.82
N ILE A 85 4.92 -9.50 -6.15
CA ILE A 85 5.37 -8.36 -5.34
C ILE A 85 4.66 -8.31 -4.00
N ASP A 86 3.36 -8.55 -3.94
CA ASP A 86 2.63 -8.66 -2.69
C ASP A 86 3.23 -9.71 -1.74
N ALA A 87 3.81 -10.78 -2.30
CA ALA A 87 4.51 -11.78 -1.51
C ALA A 87 5.90 -11.31 -1.08
N LEU A 88 6.58 -10.46 -1.86
CA LEU A 88 7.95 -9.99 -1.59
C LEU A 88 8.02 -8.75 -0.70
N THR A 89 6.97 -7.94 -0.65
CA THR A 89 6.89 -6.76 0.22
C THR A 89 6.31 -7.11 1.59
N THR A 90 6.45 -6.19 2.55
CA THR A 90 5.77 -6.28 3.86
C THR A 90 4.79 -5.12 3.95
N ASN A 91 3.53 -5.38 3.59
CA ASN A 91 2.47 -4.36 3.59
C ASN A 91 1.90 -4.15 5.00
N HIS A 92 2.72 -3.65 5.92
CA HIS A 92 2.26 -3.30 7.27
C HIS A 92 1.62 -1.90 7.26
N THR A 93 0.33 -1.83 7.54
CA THR A 93 -0.42 -0.59 7.72
C THR A 93 -1.42 -0.72 8.87
N SER A 94 -1.78 0.41 9.47
CA SER A 94 -2.70 0.54 10.59
C SER A 94 -3.41 1.88 10.53
N PHE A 95 -4.58 1.98 11.17
CA PHE A 95 -5.29 3.24 11.27
C PHE A 95 -4.46 4.25 12.06
N PHE A 96 -4.46 5.50 11.60
CA PHE A 96 -3.81 6.66 12.22
C PHE A 96 -2.30 6.48 12.46
N ARG A 97 -1.65 5.59 11.69
CA ARG A 97 -0.20 5.42 11.70
C ARG A 97 0.45 6.79 11.47
N GLU A 98 1.44 7.15 12.29
CA GLU A 98 2.13 8.46 12.24
C GLU A 98 1.19 9.65 12.56
N PRO A 99 0.65 9.73 13.79
CA PRO A 99 -0.43 10.66 14.16
C PRO A 99 -0.11 12.14 13.92
N ALA A 100 1.17 12.53 14.03
CA ALA A 100 1.63 13.91 13.81
C ALA A 100 1.27 14.47 12.41
N HIS A 101 1.14 13.60 11.39
CA HIS A 101 0.67 14.01 10.06
C HIS A 101 -0.80 14.45 10.09
N PHE A 102 -1.65 13.74 10.83
CA PHE A 102 -3.05 14.09 10.98
C PHE A 102 -3.22 15.34 11.84
N ASP A 103 -2.41 15.50 12.89
CA ASP A 103 -2.39 16.72 13.70
C ASP A 103 -2.02 17.95 12.87
N PHE A 104 -0.99 17.84 12.03
CA PHE A 104 -0.61 18.91 11.09
C PHE A 104 -1.72 19.20 10.08
N MET A 105 -2.33 18.16 9.51
CA MET A 105 -3.45 18.33 8.58
C MET A 105 -4.62 19.10 9.22
N VAL A 106 -4.98 18.77 10.47
CA VAL A 106 -6.04 19.45 11.22
C VAL A 106 -5.69 20.91 11.50
N ARG A 107 -4.45 21.20 11.88
CA ARG A 107 -4.01 22.54 12.28
C ARG A 107 -3.79 23.47 11.09
N GLU A 108 -3.13 22.99 10.03
CA GLU A 108 -2.60 23.85 8.95
C GLU A 108 -3.41 23.77 7.65
N ILE A 109 -3.96 22.60 7.32
CA ILE A 109 -4.54 22.35 5.99
C ILE A 109 -6.06 22.48 6.00
N LEU A 110 -6.73 21.82 6.94
CA LEU A 110 -8.20 21.82 7.01
C LEU A 110 -8.84 23.21 7.20
N PRO A 111 -8.26 24.15 7.99
CA PRO A 111 -8.87 25.48 8.14
C PRO A 111 -8.90 26.29 6.84
N ALA A 112 -7.89 26.14 5.97
CA ALA A 112 -7.89 26.76 4.66
C ALA A 112 -8.89 26.08 3.71
N ALA A 113 -8.90 24.74 3.69
CA ALA A 113 -9.85 23.95 2.89
C ALA A 113 -11.32 24.24 3.20
N LYS A 114 -11.67 24.47 4.47
CA LYS A 114 -13.04 24.85 4.87
C LYS A 114 -13.48 26.17 4.26
N ARG A 115 -12.55 27.12 4.08
CA ARG A 115 -12.83 28.44 3.49
C ARG A 115 -12.98 28.35 1.96
N SER A 116 -12.17 27.50 1.31
CA SER A 116 -12.25 27.29 -0.14
C SER A 116 -13.37 26.32 -0.55
N GLY A 117 -13.90 25.53 0.38
CA GLY A 117 -15.00 24.58 0.14
C GLY A 117 -14.57 23.29 -0.57
N SER A 118 -13.28 23.07 -0.84
CA SER A 118 -12.80 21.86 -1.49
C SER A 118 -11.39 21.48 -1.04
N LEU A 119 -11.17 20.18 -0.81
CA LEU A 119 -9.87 19.61 -0.50
C LEU A 119 -9.64 18.36 -1.34
N SER A 120 -8.64 18.40 -2.21
CA SER A 120 -8.22 17.27 -3.03
C SER A 120 -7.00 16.60 -2.40
N ILE A 121 -7.12 15.31 -2.10
CA ILE A 121 -6.07 14.53 -1.44
C ILE A 121 -5.75 13.29 -2.27
N TRP A 122 -4.48 12.94 -2.34
CA TRP A 122 -4.03 11.65 -2.85
C TRP A 122 -3.33 10.84 -1.76
N SER A 123 -3.81 9.63 -1.47
CA SER A 123 -3.07 8.61 -0.73
C SER A 123 -2.42 7.65 -1.73
N ALA A 124 -1.13 7.84 -1.96
CA ALA A 124 -0.30 7.06 -2.86
C ALA A 124 0.35 5.89 -2.10
N ALA A 125 0.12 4.66 -2.58
CA ALA A 125 0.42 3.39 -1.90
C ALA A 125 -0.45 3.14 -0.65
N CYS A 126 -1.77 3.24 -0.84
CA CYS A 126 -2.76 3.17 0.24
C CYS A 126 -2.94 1.80 0.89
N SER A 127 -2.33 0.74 0.35
CA SER A 127 -2.39 -0.64 0.84
C SER A 127 -3.85 -1.10 1.05
N THR A 128 -4.18 -1.64 2.23
CA THR A 128 -5.50 -2.14 2.58
C THR A 128 -6.50 -1.05 3.00
N GLY A 129 -6.18 0.24 2.81
CA GLY A 129 -7.11 1.35 2.92
C GLY A 129 -7.15 2.07 4.27
N GLU A 130 -6.36 1.65 5.26
CA GLU A 130 -6.32 2.29 6.58
C GLU A 130 -5.92 3.77 6.50
N GLU A 131 -4.92 4.13 5.67
CA GLU A 131 -4.49 5.52 5.49
C GLU A 131 -5.58 6.44 4.90
N PRO A 132 -6.16 6.16 3.72
CA PRO A 132 -7.19 7.04 3.15
C PRO A 132 -8.43 7.13 4.05
N TYR A 133 -8.77 6.06 4.78
CA TYR A 133 -9.85 6.14 5.75
C TYR A 133 -9.49 6.95 6.99
N SER A 134 -8.27 6.88 7.52
CA SER A 134 -7.83 7.78 8.59
C SER A 134 -7.84 9.24 8.16
N ILE A 135 -7.46 9.55 6.92
CA ILE A 135 -7.57 10.89 6.35
C ILE A 135 -9.04 11.34 6.33
N ALA A 136 -9.93 10.51 5.75
CA ALA A 136 -11.35 10.80 5.63
C ALA A 136 -12.03 11.00 6.99
N LEU A 137 -11.75 10.11 7.96
CA LEU A 137 -12.26 10.17 9.32
C LEU A 137 -11.81 11.45 10.03
N THR A 138 -10.53 11.79 9.92
CA THR A 138 -9.96 13.01 10.52
C THR A 138 -10.61 14.26 9.94
N ALA A 139 -10.73 14.34 8.62
CA ALA A 139 -11.35 15.48 7.96
C ALA A 139 -12.84 15.60 8.30
N ARG A 140 -13.56 14.47 8.33
CA ARG A 140 -14.99 14.41 8.67
C ARG A 140 -15.25 14.83 10.11
N GLU A 141 -14.41 14.43 11.06
CA GLU A 141 -14.53 14.87 12.46
C GLU A 141 -14.40 16.39 12.59
N GLN A 142 -13.56 16.99 11.74
CA GLN A 142 -13.43 18.43 11.67
C GLN A 142 -14.54 19.10 10.85
N GLY A 143 -15.54 18.38 10.32
CA GLY A 143 -16.60 18.95 9.49
C GLY A 143 -16.16 19.32 8.08
N SER A 144 -15.11 18.67 7.56
CA SER A 144 -14.67 18.76 6.16
C SER A 144 -15.00 17.47 5.40
N ALA A 145 -15.17 17.58 4.09
CA ALA A 145 -15.48 16.45 3.21
C ALA A 145 -14.56 16.45 1.98
N PRO A 146 -13.31 15.98 2.11
CA PRO A 146 -12.34 15.97 1.01
C PRO A 146 -12.72 14.95 -0.07
N GLN A 147 -12.20 15.20 -1.27
CA GLN A 147 -12.13 14.22 -2.35
C GLN A 147 -10.78 13.50 -2.25
N ILE A 148 -10.81 12.22 -1.89
CA ILE A 148 -9.60 11.41 -1.71
C ILE A 148 -9.49 10.43 -2.87
N VAL A 149 -8.40 10.51 -3.62
CA VAL A 149 -7.96 9.42 -4.49
C VAL A 149 -7.00 8.57 -3.69
N ALA A 150 -7.24 7.27 -3.64
CA ALA A 150 -6.39 6.29 -2.99
C ALA A 150 -5.90 5.30 -4.04
N THR A 151 -4.59 5.15 -4.17
CA THR A 151 -4.02 4.25 -5.17
C THR A 151 -3.05 3.26 -4.57
N ASP A 152 -3.07 2.05 -5.11
CA ASP A 152 -2.10 1.01 -4.80
C ASP A 152 -1.86 0.15 -6.03
N ILE A 153 -0.76 -0.57 -6.04
CA ILE A 153 -0.46 -1.52 -7.10
C ILE A 153 -1.14 -2.87 -6.86
N SER A 154 -1.36 -3.22 -5.59
CA SER A 154 -1.99 -4.46 -5.16
C SER A 154 -3.50 -4.41 -5.33
N THR A 155 -4.01 -5.15 -6.33
CA THR A 155 -5.46 -5.33 -6.51
C THR A 155 -6.10 -5.98 -5.29
N ARG A 156 -5.41 -6.93 -4.65
CA ARG A 156 -5.87 -7.59 -3.42
C ARG A 156 -5.99 -6.62 -2.24
N ALA A 157 -5.02 -5.73 -2.07
CA ALA A 157 -5.08 -4.72 -1.01
C ALA A 157 -6.23 -3.73 -1.29
N LEU A 158 -6.38 -3.28 -2.53
CA LEU A 158 -7.48 -2.42 -2.95
C LEU A 158 -8.86 -3.06 -2.75
N ASP A 159 -9.01 -4.37 -3.00
CA ASP A 159 -10.28 -5.06 -2.75
C ASP A 159 -10.62 -5.11 -1.26
N THR A 160 -9.62 -5.24 -0.40
CA THR A 160 -9.81 -5.12 1.05
C THR A 160 -10.20 -3.70 1.43
N ALA A 161 -9.53 -2.70 0.87
CA ALA A 161 -9.83 -1.30 1.08
C ALA A 161 -11.28 -0.96 0.66
N ARG A 162 -11.71 -1.41 -0.52
CA ARG A 162 -13.09 -1.20 -1.01
C ARG A 162 -14.15 -1.88 -0.15
N ARG A 163 -13.88 -3.06 0.41
CA ARG A 163 -14.80 -3.71 1.37
C ARG A 163 -14.92 -2.91 2.66
N ALA A 164 -13.83 -2.26 3.07
CA ALA A 164 -13.71 -1.43 4.25
C ALA A 164 -14.07 -2.14 5.55
N VAL A 165 -13.82 -3.45 5.63
CA VAL A 165 -14.05 -4.31 6.81
C VAL A 165 -12.70 -4.70 7.40
N TYR A 166 -12.50 -4.43 8.68
CA TYR A 166 -11.23 -4.58 9.38
C TYR A 166 -11.45 -5.27 10.73
N SER A 167 -10.50 -6.08 11.17
CA SER A 167 -10.52 -6.62 12.54
C SER A 167 -10.35 -5.48 13.55
N ALA A 168 -10.91 -5.64 14.75
CA ALA A 168 -10.79 -4.65 15.83
C ALA A 168 -9.33 -4.35 16.22
N GLU A 169 -8.43 -5.32 16.03
CA GLU A 169 -6.99 -5.22 16.28
C GLU A 169 -6.27 -4.22 15.35
N ARG A 170 -6.87 -3.85 14.21
CA ARG A 170 -6.31 -2.83 13.31
C ARG A 170 -6.46 -1.41 13.85
N PHE A 171 -7.27 -1.24 14.88
CA PHE A 171 -7.51 0.04 15.53
C PHE A 171 -6.87 0.03 16.92
N GLU A 172 -6.36 1.19 17.33
CA GLU A 172 -5.98 1.37 18.73
C GLU A 172 -7.21 1.22 19.64
N GLN A 173 -7.04 0.47 20.72
CA GLN A 173 -8.10 0.19 21.68
C GLN A 173 -7.79 0.88 23.02
N PRO A 174 -8.82 1.40 23.71
CA PRO A 174 -10.23 1.44 23.30
C PRO A 174 -10.52 2.49 22.22
N LEU A 175 -11.45 2.19 21.29
CA LEU A 175 -11.88 3.16 20.27
C LEU A 175 -12.41 4.47 20.92
N PRO A 176 -11.93 5.66 20.51
CA PRO A 176 -12.49 6.93 20.93
C PRO A 176 -13.96 7.10 20.52
N ALA A 177 -14.76 7.82 21.31
CA ALA A 177 -16.19 8.02 21.05
C ALA A 177 -16.47 8.69 19.69
N TRP A 178 -15.62 9.67 19.31
CA TRP A 178 -15.71 10.36 18.02
C TRP A 178 -15.50 9.41 16.83
N LEU A 179 -14.70 8.35 16.99
CA LEU A 179 -14.44 7.39 15.94
C LEU A 179 -15.58 6.37 15.83
N ARG A 180 -16.15 5.93 16.97
CA ARG A 180 -17.22 4.92 17.00
C ARG A 180 -18.44 5.31 16.16
N LYS A 181 -18.84 6.59 16.13
CA LYS A 181 -19.99 7.06 15.32
C LYS A 181 -19.78 6.90 13.80
N HIS A 182 -18.55 6.66 13.36
CA HIS A 182 -18.20 6.47 11.96
C HIS A 182 -17.95 5.00 11.59
N LEU A 183 -18.11 4.08 12.53
CA LEU A 183 -17.87 2.65 12.34
C LEU A 183 -19.16 1.87 12.55
N LEU A 184 -19.37 0.85 11.72
CA LEU A 184 -20.40 -0.16 11.92
C LEU A 184 -19.75 -1.35 12.62
N LYS A 185 -20.29 -1.75 13.78
CA LYS A 185 -19.80 -2.92 14.51
C LYS A 185 -20.35 -4.19 13.88
N GLY A 186 -19.47 -5.16 13.59
CA GLY A 186 -19.86 -6.45 13.05
C GLY A 186 -20.55 -7.35 14.09
N GLU A 187 -21.53 -8.11 13.63
CA GLU A 187 -22.31 -9.07 14.42
C GLU A 187 -22.26 -10.47 13.78
N GLY A 188 -22.59 -11.52 14.55
CA GLY A 188 -22.56 -12.90 14.08
C GLY A 188 -21.17 -13.30 13.57
N GLN A 189 -21.08 -13.79 12.32
CA GLN A 189 -19.79 -14.15 11.70
C GLN A 189 -18.81 -12.98 11.56
N TRP A 190 -19.28 -11.73 11.68
CA TRP A 190 -18.45 -10.52 11.64
C TRP A 190 -18.11 -9.97 13.03
N GLN A 191 -18.42 -10.71 14.10
CA GLN A 191 -18.03 -10.30 15.44
C GLN A 191 -16.51 -10.08 15.52
N GLY A 192 -16.10 -9.04 16.27
CA GLY A 192 -14.70 -8.63 16.35
C GLY A 192 -14.20 -7.82 15.15
N HIS A 193 -15.07 -7.45 14.21
CA HIS A 193 -14.75 -6.58 13.08
C HIS A 193 -15.51 -5.25 13.14
N TYR A 194 -14.94 -4.25 12.48
CA TYR A 194 -15.59 -2.98 12.17
C TYR A 194 -15.63 -2.78 10.67
N ARG A 195 -16.70 -2.17 10.18
CA ARG A 195 -16.77 -1.63 8.83
C ARG A 195 -16.77 -0.11 8.88
N ILE A 196 -16.00 0.53 8.01
CA ILE A 196 -16.04 2.00 7.86
C ILE A 196 -17.45 2.42 7.42
N GLY A 197 -18.01 3.49 7.97
CA GLY A 197 -19.35 3.96 7.61
C GLY A 197 -19.44 4.45 6.15
N PRO A 198 -20.60 4.32 5.48
CA PRO A 198 -20.76 4.64 4.06
C PRO A 198 -20.46 6.12 3.74
N GLN A 199 -20.75 7.03 4.67
CA GLN A 199 -20.47 8.46 4.50
C GLN A 199 -18.96 8.78 4.46
N VAL A 200 -18.13 7.96 5.11
CA VAL A 200 -16.66 8.07 5.05
C VAL A 200 -16.15 7.38 3.80
N GLN A 201 -16.72 6.20 3.46
CA GLN A 201 -16.37 5.50 2.22
C GLN A 201 -16.60 6.35 0.97
N ALA A 202 -17.68 7.14 0.93
CA ALA A 202 -18.01 8.02 -0.18
C ALA A 202 -16.96 9.14 -0.45
N MET A 203 -16.06 9.42 0.50
CA MET A 203 -14.98 10.39 0.32
C MET A 203 -13.77 9.81 -0.44
N VAL A 204 -13.70 8.47 -0.59
CA VAL A 204 -12.51 7.78 -1.07
C VAL A 204 -12.80 7.03 -2.37
N SER A 205 -11.99 7.29 -3.39
CA SER A 205 -12.01 6.58 -4.66
C SER A 205 -10.73 5.76 -4.85
N PHE A 206 -10.87 4.46 -5.07
CA PHE A 206 -9.74 3.52 -5.17
C PHE A 206 -9.38 3.21 -6.61
N ARG A 207 -8.11 3.40 -7.00
CA ARG A 207 -7.58 3.07 -8.33
C ARG A 207 -6.31 2.23 -8.24
N ARG A 208 -6.13 1.32 -9.21
CA ARG A 208 -4.84 0.64 -9.38
C ARG A 208 -3.86 1.61 -10.05
N LEU A 209 -2.65 1.74 -9.50
CA LEU A 209 -1.61 2.59 -10.06
C LEU A 209 -0.23 2.08 -9.62
N ASN A 210 0.72 2.07 -10.55
CA ASN A 210 2.13 1.83 -10.28
C ASN A 210 2.88 3.18 -10.22
N LEU A 211 3.54 3.50 -9.10
CA LEU A 211 4.16 4.81 -8.90
C LEU A 211 5.41 5.03 -9.76
N ILE A 212 6.02 3.95 -10.27
CA ILE A 212 7.21 4.04 -11.12
C ILE A 212 6.88 4.20 -12.60
N GLU A 213 5.60 4.02 -12.97
CA GLU A 213 5.11 4.24 -14.32
C GLU A 213 4.70 5.71 -14.51
N PRO A 214 4.58 6.17 -15.77
CA PRO A 214 4.00 7.48 -16.06
C PRO A 214 2.61 7.61 -15.44
N LEU A 215 2.42 8.61 -14.57
CA LEU A 215 1.13 8.81 -13.92
C LEU A 215 0.05 9.24 -14.93
N PRO A 216 -1.16 8.66 -14.88
CA PRO A 216 -2.28 9.13 -15.68
C PRO A 216 -2.65 10.58 -15.33
N SER A 217 -3.58 11.17 -16.07
CA SER A 217 -4.15 12.48 -15.72
C SER A 217 -4.86 12.38 -14.35
N LEU A 218 -4.16 12.85 -13.32
CA LEU A 218 -4.55 12.77 -11.92
C LEU A 218 -4.14 14.07 -11.22
N GLY A 219 -5.04 14.61 -10.41
CA GLY A 219 -4.81 15.88 -9.71
C GLY A 219 -5.13 17.11 -10.57
N PRO A 220 -4.60 18.30 -10.21
CA PRO A 220 -3.64 18.51 -9.13
C PRO A 220 -4.26 18.32 -7.72
N PHE A 221 -3.40 18.13 -6.72
CA PHE A 221 -3.77 17.87 -5.33
C PHE A 221 -3.22 18.94 -4.40
N GLN A 222 -4.01 19.29 -3.38
CA GLN A 222 -3.58 20.16 -2.29
C GLN A 222 -2.74 19.41 -1.25
N LEU A 223 -2.95 18.09 -1.13
CA LEU A 223 -2.22 17.23 -0.20
C LEU A 223 -1.98 15.84 -0.80
N ILE A 224 -0.76 15.36 -0.74
CA ILE A 224 -0.38 13.99 -1.11
C ILE A 224 0.24 13.31 0.11
N PHE A 225 -0.25 12.12 0.44
CA PHE A 225 0.41 11.17 1.31
C PHE A 225 1.10 10.13 0.43
N CYS A 226 2.41 9.94 0.59
CA CYS A 226 3.18 8.87 -0.05
C CYS A 226 4.14 8.30 0.99
N ARG A 227 3.62 7.43 1.85
CA ARG A 227 4.27 7.04 3.11
C ARG A 227 4.67 5.57 3.13
N ASN A 228 5.87 5.32 3.64
CA ASN A 228 6.39 3.97 3.92
C ASN A 228 6.42 3.04 2.69
N VAL A 229 6.55 3.62 1.50
CA VAL A 229 6.65 2.91 0.21
C VAL A 229 7.98 3.19 -0.48
N MET A 230 8.51 4.41 -0.37
CA MET A 230 9.75 4.78 -1.02
C MET A 230 10.97 4.10 -0.40
N ILE A 231 10.87 3.61 0.84
CA ILE A 231 11.91 2.76 1.48
C ILE A 231 12.25 1.49 0.69
N TYR A 232 11.38 1.07 -0.22
CA TYR A 232 11.59 -0.09 -1.09
C TYR A 232 12.30 0.25 -2.39
N PHE A 233 12.41 1.53 -2.73
CA PHE A 233 12.87 2.01 -4.02
C PHE A 233 14.36 2.33 -4.03
N SER A 234 14.99 2.13 -5.20
CA SER A 234 16.31 2.68 -5.47
C SER A 234 16.30 4.20 -5.41
N ARG A 235 17.45 4.85 -5.20
CA ARG A 235 17.53 6.32 -5.19
C ARG A 235 17.02 6.96 -6.48
N GLU A 236 17.36 6.38 -7.63
CA GLU A 236 16.89 6.84 -8.95
C GLU A 236 15.36 6.77 -9.04
N THR A 237 14.79 5.65 -8.59
CA THR A 237 13.34 5.45 -8.55
C THR A 237 12.67 6.43 -7.58
N GLN A 238 13.27 6.70 -6.41
CA GLN A 238 12.76 7.70 -5.47
C GLN A 238 12.73 9.10 -6.10
N GLU A 239 13.82 9.51 -6.77
CA GLU A 239 13.88 10.80 -7.49
C GLU A 239 12.82 10.91 -8.58
N HIS A 240 12.62 9.84 -9.37
CA HIS A 240 11.56 9.77 -10.36
C HIS A 240 10.17 9.92 -9.74
N VAL A 241 9.86 9.11 -8.72
CA VAL A 241 8.57 9.14 -8.03
C VAL A 241 8.31 10.52 -7.42
N VAL A 242 9.27 11.09 -6.69
CA VAL A 242 9.12 12.39 -6.03
C VAL A 242 8.86 13.51 -7.03
N ARG A 243 9.53 13.49 -8.19
CA ARG A 243 9.25 14.44 -9.27
C ARG A 243 7.81 14.33 -9.78
N GLN A 244 7.34 13.10 -10.04
CA GLN A 244 5.95 12.89 -10.48
C GLN A 244 4.95 13.36 -9.42
N LEU A 245 5.20 13.10 -8.13
CA LEU A 245 4.34 13.58 -7.04
C LEU A 245 4.34 15.11 -6.94
N GLU A 246 5.51 15.76 -7.06
CA GLU A 246 5.64 17.22 -7.06
C GLU A 246 4.86 17.85 -8.22
N GLU A 247 4.89 17.26 -9.41
CA GLU A 247 4.11 17.71 -10.57
C GLU A 247 2.60 17.63 -10.33
N ARG A 248 2.14 16.68 -9.52
CA ARG A 248 0.72 16.55 -9.14
C ARG A 248 0.31 17.42 -7.96
N LEU A 249 1.23 18.14 -7.32
CA LEU A 249 0.89 19.12 -6.28
C LEU A 249 0.49 20.47 -6.87
N GLU A 250 -0.55 21.06 -6.29
CA GLU A 250 -0.86 22.48 -6.46
C GLU A 250 0.27 23.35 -5.87
N PRO A 251 0.49 24.58 -6.40
CA PRO A 251 1.36 25.55 -5.76
C PRO A 251 0.93 25.79 -4.30
N GLY A 252 1.85 25.64 -3.36
CA GLY A 252 1.54 25.74 -1.93
C GLY A 252 1.01 24.45 -1.29
N GLY A 253 0.77 23.39 -2.08
CA GLY A 253 0.32 22.08 -1.61
C GLY A 253 1.41 21.31 -0.86
N TYR A 254 1.01 20.23 -0.18
CA TYR A 254 1.84 19.51 0.77
C TYR A 254 2.08 18.06 0.36
N LEU A 255 3.30 17.56 0.55
CA LEU A 255 3.68 16.15 0.45
C LEU A 255 4.06 15.63 1.84
N PHE A 256 3.40 14.57 2.29
CA PHE A 256 3.78 13.82 3.49
C PHE A 256 4.42 12.50 3.08
N VAL A 257 5.59 12.22 3.64
CA VAL A 257 6.31 10.94 3.49
C VAL A 257 6.36 10.23 4.84
N GLY A 258 6.80 8.98 4.90
CA GLY A 258 6.89 8.23 6.16
C GLY A 258 8.01 8.76 7.06
N HIS A 259 7.93 8.52 8.38
CA HIS A 259 8.97 9.02 9.32
C HIS A 259 10.38 8.48 9.06
N SER A 260 10.48 7.26 8.51
CA SER A 260 11.76 6.65 8.14
C SER A 260 12.23 7.09 6.74
N GLU A 261 11.43 7.89 6.04
CA GLU A 261 11.73 8.40 4.72
C GLU A 261 12.20 9.85 4.83
N SER A 262 13.20 10.20 4.03
CA SER A 262 13.65 11.57 3.90
C SER A 262 13.92 11.84 2.43
N LEU A 263 13.54 13.04 1.99
CA LEU A 263 13.90 13.54 0.67
C LEU A 263 15.30 14.17 0.63
N THR A 264 16.06 14.11 1.74
CA THR A 264 17.45 14.54 1.76
C THR A 264 18.27 13.78 0.72
N GLY A 265 18.92 14.51 -0.18
CA GLY A 265 19.70 13.93 -1.28
C GLY A 265 18.86 13.50 -2.48
N ILE A 266 17.54 13.63 -2.44
CA ILE A 266 16.65 13.46 -3.59
C ILE A 266 16.49 14.82 -4.27
N GLN A 267 16.60 14.89 -5.59
CA GLN A 267 16.40 16.13 -6.33
C GLN A 267 14.91 16.49 -6.42
N HIS A 268 14.52 17.61 -5.81
CA HIS A 268 13.15 18.14 -5.81
C HIS A 268 13.14 19.66 -5.53
N ASN A 269 12.01 20.35 -5.78
CA ASN A 269 11.87 21.78 -5.43
C ASN A 269 10.96 22.04 -4.21
N LEU A 270 10.57 20.97 -3.51
CA LEU A 270 9.80 21.07 -2.28
C LEU A 270 10.61 21.68 -1.12
N GLN A 271 9.98 22.53 -0.32
CA GLN A 271 10.53 23.05 0.93
C GLN A 271 10.14 22.12 2.09
N GLN A 272 11.12 21.64 2.85
CA GLN A 272 10.84 20.93 4.09
C GLN A 272 10.33 21.91 5.16
N LEU A 273 9.18 21.61 5.78
CA LEU A 273 8.60 22.43 6.86
C LEU A 273 8.84 21.82 8.23
N GLN A 274 8.73 20.50 8.33
CA GLN A 274 9.04 19.70 9.51
C GLN A 274 9.49 18.30 9.04
N PRO A 275 9.98 17.43 9.95
CA PRO A 275 10.31 16.05 9.57
C PRO A 275 9.16 15.39 8.79
N ALA A 276 9.49 14.76 7.68
CA ALA A 276 8.57 14.05 6.78
C ALA A 276 7.42 14.89 6.15
N ILE A 277 7.40 16.23 6.32
CA ILE A 277 6.42 17.11 5.68
C ILE A 277 7.10 18.18 4.83
N TYR A 278 6.70 18.22 3.57
CA TYR A 278 7.23 19.10 2.54
C TYR A 278 6.12 19.92 1.89
N ARG A 279 6.45 21.09 1.37
CA ARG A 279 5.53 22.00 0.70
C ARG A 279 6.08 22.43 -0.64
N LYS A 280 5.25 22.37 -1.69
CA LYS A 280 5.57 22.95 -2.99
C LYS A 280 5.54 24.46 -2.88
N ARG A 281 6.60 25.15 -3.32
CA ARG A 281 6.62 26.61 -3.33
C ARG A 281 5.43 27.13 -4.13
N GLY A 282 4.72 28.12 -3.59
CA GLY A 282 3.73 28.85 -4.38
C GLY A 282 4.45 29.53 -5.52
N GLY A 283 4.00 29.35 -6.76
CA GLY A 283 4.45 30.22 -7.84
C GLY A 283 4.07 31.65 -7.47
N SER A 284 4.99 32.59 -7.63
CA SER A 284 4.63 34.01 -7.61
C SER A 284 3.51 34.20 -8.63
N ARG A 285 2.31 34.52 -8.16
CA ARG A 285 1.29 35.08 -9.04
C ARG A 285 1.72 36.50 -9.41
#